data_AF-A0AAE3EQC9-F1
#
_entry.id   AF-A0AAE3EQC9-F1
#
_cell.length_a   1.000
_cell.length_b   1.000
_cell.length_c   1.000
_cell.angle_alpha   90.00
_cell.angle_beta   90.00
_cell.angle_gamma   90.00
#
_symmetry.space_group_name_H-M   'P 1'
#
loop_
_entity.id
_entity.type
_entity.pdbx_description
1 polymer ?
#
loop_
_entity_poly.entity_id
_entity_poly.type
_entity_poly.pdbx_seq_one_letter_code
_entity_poly.pdbx_strand_id
1 'polypeptide(L)'
;MSCIPGRFHEYKFIGTELPNDDRYSTRIEFNKQTDLLIAVGYYFSRKPRENGLIANIKTSSNFDFKKEEIIKGVTSKVYGELTKIDTLINQNTLRYRMILKKRNEKRTLRKIKNDTISIELANDKKLLFIRLN
;
A
#
# COMPACT_ATOMS: atom_id res chain seq x y z
N MET A 1 7.16 10.07 10.60
CA MET A 1 6.03 9.49 9.86
C MET A 1 5.36 10.60 9.06
N SER A 2 5.53 10.63 7.75
CA SER A 2 4.94 11.66 6.88
C SER A 2 3.49 11.28 6.56
N CYS A 3 2.55 11.71 7.40
CA CYS A 3 1.11 11.66 7.09
C CYS A 3 0.85 12.51 5.84
N ILE A 4 0.32 11.89 4.79
CA ILE A 4 -0.21 12.64 3.64
C ILE A 4 -1.37 13.49 4.20
N PRO A 5 -1.36 14.83 4.09
CA PRO A 5 -2.46 15.64 4.57
C PRO A 5 -3.73 15.29 3.79
N GLY A 6 -4.70 14.64 4.45
CA GLY A 6 -5.86 14.08 3.77
C GLY A 6 -6.65 13.04 4.55
N ARG A 7 -7.73 12.53 3.94
CA ARG A 7 -8.45 11.34 4.42
C ARG A 7 -7.83 10.10 3.81
N PHE A 8 -7.62 9.07 4.64
CA PHE A 8 -7.11 7.78 4.22
C PHE A 8 -8.18 6.71 4.45
N HIS A 9 -8.51 5.96 3.41
CA HIS A 9 -9.44 4.85 3.46
C HIS A 9 -8.65 3.55 3.30
N GLU A 10 -8.42 2.89 4.42
CA GLU A 10 -7.57 1.70 4.53
C GLU A 10 -8.20 0.46 3.87
N TYR A 11 -7.34 -0.37 3.30
CA TYR A 11 -7.66 -1.73 2.90
C TYR A 11 -7.02 -2.69 3.89
N LYS A 12 -7.78 -3.65 4.40
CA LYS A 12 -7.34 -4.66 5.35
C LYS A 12 -6.88 -5.93 4.63
N PHE A 13 -5.86 -6.57 5.18
CA PHE A 13 -5.32 -7.82 4.66
C PHE A 13 -6.30 -8.99 4.83
N ILE A 14 -6.45 -9.83 3.80
CA ILE A 14 -7.19 -11.09 3.85
C ILE A 14 -6.20 -12.22 4.08
N GLY A 15 -5.81 -12.41 5.33
CA GLY A 15 -4.98 -13.55 5.75
C GLY A 15 -5.09 -13.75 7.25
N THR A 16 -4.38 -14.73 7.78
CA THR A 16 -4.27 -14.92 9.23
C THR A 16 -3.62 -13.70 9.85
N GLU A 17 -4.31 -13.08 10.81
CA GLU A 17 -3.81 -11.91 11.53
C GLU A 17 -2.49 -12.26 12.22
N LEU A 18 -1.41 -11.58 11.83
CA LEU A 18 -0.20 -11.52 12.63
C LEU A 18 -0.39 -10.43 13.68
N PRO A 19 0.15 -10.59 14.91
CA PRO A 19 0.04 -9.59 15.96
C PRO A 19 0.53 -8.24 15.44
N ASN A 20 -0.38 -7.27 15.42
CA ASN A 20 -0.15 -5.97 14.82
C ASN A 20 0.05 -4.93 15.92
N ASP A 21 1.27 -4.39 16.05
CA ASP A 21 1.59 -3.33 17.01
C ASP A 21 1.26 -1.92 16.49
N ASP A 22 1.05 -1.76 15.17
CA ASP A 22 0.86 -0.45 14.55
C ASP A 22 -0.54 -0.31 13.94
N ARG A 23 -1.27 0.73 14.36
CA ARG A 23 -2.69 0.93 14.04
C ARG A 23 -2.98 1.20 12.56
N TYR A 24 -1.96 1.36 11.72
CA TYR A 24 -2.10 1.86 10.34
C TYR A 24 -1.36 1.03 9.28
N SER A 25 -0.77 -0.11 9.65
CA SER A 25 -0.08 -1.01 8.72
C SER A 25 -0.31 -2.46 9.11
N THR A 26 -0.32 -3.37 8.15
CA THR A 26 -0.29 -4.82 8.39
C THR A 26 1.16 -5.31 8.39
N ARG A 27 1.59 -6.00 9.45
CA ARG A 27 2.87 -6.71 9.51
C ARG A 27 2.75 -8.08 8.84
N ILE A 28 3.69 -8.39 7.95
CA ILE A 28 3.76 -9.64 7.21
C ILE A 28 5.18 -10.19 7.31
N GLU A 29 5.31 -11.39 7.89
CA GLU A 29 6.59 -12.10 7.91
C GLU A 29 7.03 -12.43 6.48
N PHE A 30 8.23 -11.97 6.11
CA PHE A 30 8.83 -12.24 4.80
C PHE A 30 9.89 -13.34 4.88
N ASN A 31 10.78 -13.23 5.88
CA ASN A 31 11.76 -14.26 6.21
C ASN A 31 12.14 -14.18 7.69
N LYS A 32 13.03 -15.06 8.15
CA LYS A 32 13.49 -15.10 9.56
C LYS A 32 14.17 -13.81 10.07
N GLN A 33 14.54 -12.90 9.19
CA GLN A 33 15.34 -11.70 9.50
C GLN A 33 14.56 -10.39 9.28
N THR A 34 13.45 -10.41 8.54
CA THR A 34 12.76 -9.18 8.11
C THR A 34 11.27 -9.41 7.92
N ASP A 35 10.51 -8.42 8.38
CA ASP A 35 9.09 -8.28 8.12
C ASP A 35 8.81 -7.13 7.16
N LEU A 36 7.66 -7.21 6.49
CA LEU A 36 7.07 -6.14 5.71
C LEU A 36 5.96 -5.49 6.52
N LEU A 37 6.05 -4.18 6.73
CA LEU A 37 4.98 -3.33 7.23
C LEU A 37 4.29 -2.68 6.04
N ILE A 38 3.05 -3.07 5.78
CA ILE A 38 2.31 -2.67 4.57
C ILE A 38 1.09 -1.83 4.96
N ALA A 39 1.01 -0.61 4.44
CA ALA A 39 -0.16 0.25 4.56
C ALA A 39 -0.74 0.52 3.18
N VAL A 40 -1.96 0.06 2.92
CA VAL A 40 -2.65 0.20 1.63
C VAL A 40 -3.93 0.99 1.80
N GLY A 41 -4.18 1.92 0.89
CA GLY A 41 -5.45 2.64 0.92
C GLY A 41 -5.68 3.62 -0.20
N TYR A 42 -6.86 4.22 -0.17
CA TYR A 42 -7.19 5.37 -0.99
C TYR A 42 -6.98 6.66 -0.19
N TYR A 43 -6.18 7.57 -0.71
CA TYR A 43 -5.97 8.88 -0.10
C TYR A 43 -6.70 9.97 -0.88
N PHE A 44 -7.16 10.99 -0.16
CA PHE A 44 -7.65 12.23 -0.71
C PHE A 44 -6.94 13.40 -0.02
N SER A 45 -6.06 14.09 -0.74
CA SER A 45 -5.40 15.31 -0.29
C SER A 45 -6.09 16.55 -0.84
N ARG A 46 -6.21 17.58 0.00
CA ARG A 46 -6.80 18.88 -0.38
C ARG A 46 -5.77 19.88 -0.88
N LYS A 47 -4.47 19.68 -0.59
CA LYS A 47 -3.37 20.59 -0.93
C LYS A 47 -2.07 19.80 -1.14
N PRO A 48 -1.63 19.54 -2.39
CA PRO A 48 -2.35 19.77 -3.64
C PRO A 48 -3.63 18.92 -3.72
N ARG A 49 -4.63 19.36 -4.51
CA ARG A 49 -5.88 18.60 -4.68
C ARG A 49 -5.61 17.34 -5.51
N GLU A 50 -5.33 16.25 -4.84
CA GLU A 50 -4.95 14.97 -5.43
C GLU A 50 -5.65 13.83 -4.71
N ASN A 51 -5.98 12.77 -5.44
CA ASN A 51 -6.45 11.54 -4.85
C ASN A 51 -5.93 10.34 -5.64
N GLY A 52 -5.89 9.19 -4.98
CA GLY A 52 -5.28 8.02 -5.58
C GLY A 52 -5.28 6.81 -4.67
N LEU A 53 -4.91 5.68 -5.25
CA LEU A 53 -4.54 4.49 -4.50
C LEU A 53 -3.06 4.57 -4.15
N ILE A 54 -2.71 4.12 -2.96
CA ILE A 54 -1.33 4.07 -2.47
C ILE A 54 -1.10 2.77 -1.70
N ALA A 55 0.08 2.19 -1.89
CA ALA A 55 0.63 1.15 -1.04
C ALA A 55 2.02 1.60 -0.56
N ASN A 56 2.19 1.72 0.75
CA ASN A 56 3.49 1.94 1.38
C ASN A 56 3.95 0.62 1.97
N ILE A 57 5.17 0.21 1.66
CA ILE A 57 5.77 -1.04 2.09
C ILE A 57 7.09 -0.67 2.77
N LYS A 58 7.24 -1.01 4.04
CA LYS A 58 8.41 -0.68 4.85
C LYS A 58 9.04 -1.94 5.44
N THR A 59 10.36 -1.98 5.53
CA THR A 59 11.13 -3.05 6.18
C THR A 59 11.86 -2.53 7.42
N SER A 60 12.53 -3.44 8.14
CA SER A 60 13.45 -3.10 9.23
C SER A 60 14.60 -2.21 8.73
N SER A 61 15.24 -1.44 9.63
CA SER A 61 16.29 -0.45 9.31
C SER A 61 17.55 -1.01 8.62
N ASN A 62 17.76 -2.31 8.70
CA ASN A 62 18.97 -2.96 8.19
C ASN A 62 18.74 -3.64 6.82
N PHE A 63 17.51 -3.56 6.28
CA PHE A 63 17.13 -4.19 5.03
C PHE A 63 17.01 -3.16 3.89
N ASP A 64 17.83 -3.32 2.84
CA ASP A 64 17.88 -2.40 1.70
C ASP A 64 17.06 -2.92 0.51
N PHE A 65 15.90 -2.30 0.26
CA PHE A 65 15.04 -2.63 -0.88
C PHE A 65 15.69 -2.40 -2.25
N LYS A 66 16.74 -1.57 -2.36
CA LYS A 66 17.41 -1.34 -3.65
C LYS A 66 18.27 -2.53 -4.07
N LYS A 67 18.79 -3.28 -3.10
CA LYS A 67 19.59 -4.47 -3.35
C LYS A 67 18.71 -5.71 -3.49
N GLU A 68 17.59 -5.71 -2.79
CA GLU A 68 16.67 -6.84 -2.70
C GLU A 68 15.32 -6.48 -3.34
N GLU A 69 15.13 -6.88 -4.60
CA GLU A 69 13.87 -6.65 -5.31
C GLU A 69 12.79 -7.62 -4.81
N ILE A 70 12.09 -7.25 -3.72
CA ILE A 70 11.07 -8.12 -3.09
C ILE A 70 9.69 -7.98 -3.72
N ILE A 71 9.36 -6.82 -4.28
CA ILE A 71 8.00 -6.54 -4.77
C ILE A 71 8.01 -6.55 -6.29
N LYS A 72 7.36 -7.56 -6.89
CA LYS A 72 7.18 -7.66 -8.35
C LYS A 72 6.22 -6.60 -8.86
N GLY A 73 5.15 -6.36 -8.12
CA GLY A 73 4.14 -5.38 -8.53
C GLY A 73 3.01 -5.20 -7.53
N VAL A 74 2.27 -4.11 -7.72
CA VAL A 74 1.08 -3.79 -6.95
C VAL A 74 -0.05 -3.47 -7.92
N THR A 75 -1.17 -4.19 -7.82
CA THR A 75 -2.30 -4.06 -8.73
C THR A 75 -3.60 -3.86 -7.98
N SER A 76 -4.46 -2.98 -8.49
CA SER A 76 -5.86 -2.85 -8.10
C SER A 76 -6.72 -3.61 -9.10
N LYS A 77 -7.67 -4.40 -8.61
CA LYS A 77 -8.65 -5.09 -9.45
C LYS A 77 -9.47 -4.11 -10.30
N VAL A 78 -9.81 -2.95 -9.76
CA VAL A 78 -10.67 -1.96 -10.43
C VAL A 78 -9.89 -1.01 -11.34
N TYR A 79 -8.64 -0.72 -11.04
CA TYR A 79 -7.90 0.35 -11.72
C TYR A 79 -6.59 -0.08 -12.39
N GLY A 80 -6.18 -1.34 -12.24
CA GLY A 80 -4.96 -1.87 -12.83
C GLY A 80 -3.71 -1.59 -11.99
N GLU A 81 -2.57 -1.54 -12.65
CA GLU A 81 -1.25 -1.46 -12.01
C GLU A 81 -0.99 -0.10 -11.35
N LEU A 82 -0.42 -0.12 -10.14
CA LEU A 82 0.06 1.07 -9.47
C LEU A 82 1.51 1.32 -9.85
N THR A 83 1.84 2.55 -10.20
CA THR A 83 3.20 2.93 -10.56
C THR A 83 4.09 2.94 -9.32
N LYS A 84 5.24 2.27 -9.40
CA LYS A 84 6.31 2.38 -8.40
C LYS A 84 6.85 3.80 -8.39
N ILE A 85 6.97 4.37 -7.20
CA ILE A 85 7.51 5.72 -7.01
C ILE A 85 8.58 5.58 -5.96
N ASP A 86 9.81 5.64 -6.43
CA ASP A 86 11.02 5.54 -5.62
C ASP A 86 11.24 6.80 -4.78
N THR A 87 10.22 7.26 -4.05
CA THR A 87 10.38 8.25 -3.00
C THR A 87 10.86 7.53 -1.75
N LEU A 88 12.16 7.31 -1.67
CA LEU A 88 12.81 6.87 -0.43
C LEU A 88 12.70 8.01 0.56
N ILE A 89 11.67 7.98 1.41
CA ILE A 89 11.66 8.86 2.58
C ILE A 89 12.80 8.43 3.53
N ASN A 90 13.21 7.15 3.46
CA ASN A 90 14.42 6.50 3.98
C ASN A 90 14.70 5.23 3.14
N GLN A 91 15.91 4.65 3.19
CA GLN A 91 16.37 3.51 2.35
C GLN A 91 15.45 2.26 2.32
N ASN A 92 14.50 2.17 3.27
CA ASN A 92 13.78 0.95 3.60
C ASN A 92 12.27 1.11 3.45
N THR A 93 11.83 1.99 2.54
CA THR A 93 10.42 2.20 2.25
C THR A 93 10.20 2.31 0.74
N LEU A 94 9.32 1.47 0.23
CA LEU A 94 8.80 1.53 -1.13
C LEU A 94 7.40 2.12 -1.13
N ARG A 95 7.10 2.94 -2.14
CA ARG A 95 5.78 3.53 -2.35
C ARG A 95 5.30 3.22 -3.76
N TYR A 96 4.12 2.64 -3.86
CA TYR A 96 3.38 2.48 -5.10
C TYR A 96 2.18 3.42 -5.06
N ARG A 97 1.94 4.17 -6.13
CA ARG A 97 0.76 5.04 -6.23
C ARG A 97 0.15 5.01 -7.62
N MET A 98 -1.15 5.24 -7.67
CA MET A 98 -1.84 5.59 -8.89
C MET A 98 -2.68 6.83 -8.64
N ILE A 99 -2.36 7.91 -9.36
CA ILE A 99 -3.07 9.19 -9.26
C ILE A 99 -4.35 9.12 -10.10
N LEU A 100 -5.50 9.34 -9.45
CA LEU A 100 -6.80 9.36 -10.09
C LEU A 100 -7.20 10.80 -10.44
N LYS A 101 -6.62 11.36 -11.51
CA LYS A 101 -6.89 12.76 -11.90
C LYS A 101 -8.41 13.05 -12.00
N LYS A 102 -8.87 14.05 -11.24
CA LYS A 102 -10.21 14.68 -11.28
C LYS A 102 -11.42 13.73 -11.18
N ARG A 103 -11.40 12.69 -10.32
CA ARG A 103 -12.62 11.89 -10.03
C ARG A 103 -13.40 12.42 -8.83
N ASN A 104 -14.73 12.42 -8.92
CA ASN A 104 -15.63 12.70 -7.79
C ASN A 104 -15.32 11.71 -6.64
N GLU A 105 -14.96 12.23 -5.47
CA GLU A 105 -14.57 11.45 -4.30
C GLU A 105 -15.64 10.43 -3.93
N LYS A 106 -16.92 10.82 -3.85
CA LYS A 106 -18.03 9.90 -3.51
C LYS A 106 -18.16 8.75 -4.51
N ARG A 107 -18.05 9.02 -5.82
CA ARG A 107 -18.13 7.98 -6.86
C ARG A 107 -16.94 7.03 -6.78
N THR A 108 -15.75 7.55 -6.49
CA THR A 108 -14.52 6.77 -6.32
C THR A 108 -14.61 5.89 -5.08
N LEU A 109 -15.06 6.45 -3.94
CA LEU A 109 -15.29 5.72 -2.70
C LEU A 109 -16.24 4.54 -2.90
N ARG A 110 -17.33 4.71 -3.67
CA ARG A 110 -18.24 3.61 -4.03
C ARG A 110 -17.55 2.52 -4.85
N LYS A 111 -16.74 2.89 -5.85
CA LYS A 111 -16.00 1.91 -6.67
C LYS A 111 -15.02 1.10 -5.84
N ILE A 112 -14.31 1.76 -4.92
CA ILE A 112 -13.24 1.10 -4.16
C ILE A 112 -13.75 0.26 -2.98
N LYS A 113 -15.04 0.32 -2.64
CA LYS A 113 -15.64 -0.62 -1.67
C LYS A 113 -15.52 -2.07 -2.12
N ASN A 114 -15.60 -2.32 -3.42
CA ASN A 114 -15.52 -3.65 -4.01
C ASN A 114 -14.14 -3.91 -4.64
N ASP A 115 -13.17 -3.05 -4.37
CA ASP A 115 -11.82 -3.18 -4.92
C ASP A 115 -10.97 -4.09 -4.04
N THR A 116 -10.00 -4.74 -4.68
CA THR A 116 -8.98 -5.55 -4.04
C THR A 116 -7.64 -5.06 -4.53
N ILE A 117 -6.75 -4.72 -3.61
CA ILE A 117 -5.36 -4.43 -3.93
C ILE A 117 -4.55 -5.68 -3.67
N SER A 118 -3.78 -6.08 -4.67
CA SER A 118 -2.87 -7.20 -4.63
C SER A 118 -1.45 -6.71 -4.65
N ILE A 119 -0.62 -7.25 -3.75
CA ILE A 119 0.84 -7.06 -3.76
C ILE A 119 1.47 -8.42 -4.07
N GLU A 120 2.24 -8.48 -5.15
CA GLU A 120 2.95 -9.69 -5.57
C GLU A 120 4.40 -9.60 -5.12
N LEU A 121 4.83 -10.60 -4.35
CA LEU A 121 6.19 -10.74 -3.85
C LEU A 121 7.07 -11.50 -4.87
N ALA A 122 8.39 -11.34 -4.76
CA ALA A 122 9.38 -11.98 -5.62
C ALA A 122 9.32 -13.51 -5.58
N ASN A 123 8.86 -14.07 -4.46
CA ASN A 123 8.65 -15.51 -4.27
C ASN A 123 7.25 -16.00 -4.74
N ASP A 124 6.59 -15.25 -5.63
CA ASP A 124 5.25 -15.54 -6.18
C ASP A 124 4.10 -15.55 -5.16
N LYS A 125 4.38 -15.19 -3.90
CA LYS A 125 3.33 -15.03 -2.89
C LYS A 125 2.53 -13.77 -3.19
N LYS A 126 1.20 -13.93 -3.22
CA LYS A 126 0.25 -12.85 -3.48
C LYS A 126 -0.46 -12.46 -2.18
N LEU A 127 -0.34 -11.19 -1.81
CA LEU A 127 -0.97 -10.61 -0.64
C LEU A 127 -2.21 -9.82 -1.07
N LEU A 128 -3.37 -10.12 -0.49
CA LEU A 128 -4.64 -9.51 -0.88
C LEU A 128 -5.16 -8.58 0.21
N PHE A 129 -5.54 -7.37 -0.18
CA PHE A 129 -6.08 -6.34 0.68
C PHE A 129 -7.46 -5.91 0.17
N ILE A 130 -8.46 -5.86 1.04
CA ILE A 130 -9.83 -5.42 0.72
C ILE A 130 -10.28 -4.30 1.62
N ARG A 131 -11.19 -3.48 1.13
CA ARG A 131 -11.86 -2.50 1.96
C ARG A 131 -13.00 -3.16 2.73
N LEU A 132 -12.88 -3.26 4.06
CA LEU A 132 -14.01 -3.61 4.92
C LEU A 132 -14.90 -2.37 5.12
N ASN A 133 -16.21 -2.59 5.15
CA ASN A 133 -17.23 -1.54 5.14
C ASN A 133 -17.16 -0.57 6.33
#